data_AF-A0A927IVC9-F1
#
_entry.id   AF-A0A927IVC9-F1
#
_cell.length_a   1.000
_cell.length_b   1.000
_cell.length_c   1.000
_cell.angle_alpha   90.00
_cell.angle_beta   90.00
_cell.angle_gamma   90.00
#
_symmetry.space_group_name_H-M   'P 1'
#
loop_
_entity.id
_entity.type
_entity.pdbx_description
1 polymer ?
#
loop_
_entity_poly.entity_id
_entity_poly.type
_entity_poly.pdbx_seq_one_letter_code
_entity_poly.pdbx_strand_id
1 'polypeptide(L)' 'MPAIVGAVKVNSIGNSSIFNIGDVFNISPASTAKTFAGAGSFNTGDGMHVNNQRSVTNTYDTDAIDQVNIANA' A
#
# COMPACT_ATOMS: atom_id res chain seq x y z
N MET A 1 -17.48 12.09 -19.10
CA MET A 1 -16.58 12.32 -20.26
C MET A 1 -15.85 11.00 -20.54
N PRO A 2 -15.80 10.54 -21.80
CA PRO A 2 -15.13 9.28 -22.12
C PRO A 2 -13.62 9.42 -21.93
N ALA A 3 -13.06 8.59 -21.06
CA ALA A 3 -11.62 8.40 -20.96
C ALA A 3 -11.19 7.38 -22.03
N ILE A 4 -10.38 7.82 -22.97
CA ILE A 4 -9.75 6.92 -23.94
C ILE A 4 -8.27 6.86 -23.57
N VAL A 5 -7.82 5.69 -23.11
CA VAL A 5 -6.42 5.44 -22.78
C VAL A 5 -5.94 4.20 -23.52
N GLY A 6 -4.69 4.25 -23.98
CA GLY A 6 -4.00 3.11 -24.60
C GLY A 6 -3.57 2.07 -23.57
N ALA A 7 -2.37 1.50 -23.73
CA ALA A 7 -1.86 0.51 -22.78
C ALA A 7 -1.43 1.18 -21.46
N VAL A 8 -1.86 0.60 -20.33
CA VAL A 8 -1.45 1.01 -18.98
C VAL A 8 -0.82 -0.18 -18.27
N LYS A 9 0.38 -0.02 -17.72
CA LYS A 9 0.99 -0.98 -16.81
C LYS A 9 1.06 -0.36 -15.42
N VAL A 10 0.31 -0.94 -14.48
CA VAL A 10 0.40 -0.63 -13.06
C VAL A 10 1.25 -1.71 -12.41
N ASN A 11 2.34 -1.32 -11.76
CA ASN A 11 3.26 -2.27 -11.12
C ASN A 11 2.91 -2.57 -9.66
N SER A 12 2.41 -1.57 -8.92
CA SER A 12 1.84 -1.75 -7.59
C SER A 12 1.01 -0.52 -7.20
N ILE A 13 -0.02 -0.75 -6.40
CA ILE A 13 -0.92 0.25 -5.81
C ILE A 13 -0.94 -0.05 -4.30
N GLY A 14 -0.65 0.96 -3.49
CA GLY A 14 -0.55 0.81 -2.03
C GLY A 14 -1.89 0.92 -1.29
N ASN A 15 -1.82 0.99 0.04
CA ASN A 15 -2.99 1.24 0.88
C ASN A 15 -3.64 2.60 0.53
N SER A 16 -4.96 2.70 0.63
CA SER A 16 -5.76 3.88 0.22
C SER A 16 -5.53 4.36 -1.21
N SER A 17 -4.94 3.56 -2.08
CA SER A 17 -4.55 4.04 -3.40
C SER A 17 -5.60 3.67 -4.44
N ILE A 18 -5.94 4.64 -5.28
CA ILE A 18 -6.96 4.50 -6.32
C ILE A 18 -6.35 4.90 -7.64
N PHE A 19 -6.47 4.01 -8.62
CA PHE A 19 -6.06 4.26 -9.99
C PHE A 19 -7.30 4.28 -10.87
N ASN A 20 -7.74 5.49 -11.22
CA ASN A 20 -8.94 5.69 -12.02
C ASN A 20 -8.59 6.41 -13.31
N ILE A 21 -9.21 5.97 -14.40
CA ILE A 21 -9.10 6.59 -15.72
C ILE A 21 -10.51 7.01 -16.15
N GLY A 22 -10.71 8.32 -16.30
CA GLY A 22 -12.01 8.92 -16.59
C GLY A 22 -12.53 9.77 -15.46
N ASP A 23 -13.76 10.24 -15.61
CA ASP A 23 -14.36 11.15 -14.64
C ASP A 23 -14.73 10.41 -13.36
N VAL A 24 -14.43 11.03 -12.22
CA VAL A 24 -14.86 10.51 -10.92
C VAL A 24 -15.49 11.63 -10.11
N PHE A 25 -16.68 11.35 -9.59
CA PHE A 25 -17.50 12.34 -8.88
C PHE A 25 -17.11 12.51 -7.41
N ASN A 26 -16.77 11.41 -6.71
CA ASN A 26 -16.17 11.47 -5.39
C ASN A 26 -15.36 10.19 -5.14
N ILE A 27 -14.22 10.34 -4.47
CA ILE A 27 -13.32 9.27 -4.08
C ILE A 27 -12.84 9.56 -2.66
N SER A 28 -13.20 8.71 -1.70
CA SER A 28 -12.73 8.81 -0.32
C SER A 28 -12.13 7.49 0.17
N PRO A 29 -10.86 7.20 -0.18
CA PRO A 29 -10.20 5.99 0.27
C PRO A 29 -9.73 6.20 1.70
N ALA A 30 -10.35 5.49 2.63
CA ALA A 30 -9.83 5.35 3.97
C ALA A 30 -8.97 4.09 4.07
N SER A 31 -7.76 4.23 4.61
CA SER A 31 -6.96 3.08 4.97
C SER A 31 -6.20 3.36 6.24
N THR A 32 -6.05 2.30 6.99
CA THR A 32 -5.24 2.29 8.18
C THR A 32 -4.39 1.03 8.07
N ALA A 33 -3.11 1.16 8.38
CA ALA A 33 -2.15 0.08 8.18
C ALA A 33 -1.11 0.14 9.29
N LYS A 34 -1.04 -0.91 10.09
CA LYS A 34 0.14 -1.24 10.88
C LYS A 34 1.00 -2.17 10.03
N THR A 35 2.25 -1.83 9.78
CA THR A 35 3.10 -2.72 9.00
C THR A 35 4.50 -2.80 9.56
N PHE A 36 4.96 -4.03 9.75
CA PHE A 36 6.31 -4.35 10.18
C PHE A 36 6.96 -5.19 9.10
N ALA A 37 8.13 -4.76 8.64
CA ALA A 37 8.87 -5.43 7.58
C ALA A 37 10.23 -5.87 8.07
N GLY A 38 10.60 -7.11 7.73
CA GLY A 38 11.95 -7.64 7.92
C GLY A 38 12.84 -7.41 6.72
N ALA A 39 14.05 -7.98 6.76
CA ALA A 39 14.97 -7.92 5.64
C ALA A 39 14.28 -8.43 4.36
N GLY A 40 14.56 -7.80 3.22
CA GLY A 40 14.04 -8.19 1.92
C GLY A 40 12.54 -7.95 1.67
N SER A 41 11.87 -7.17 2.52
CA SER A 41 10.44 -6.88 2.39
C SER A 41 10.15 -5.71 1.42
N PHE A 42 8.90 -5.58 0.98
CA PHE A 42 8.35 -4.53 0.09
C PHE A 42 9.04 -4.32 -1.25
N ASN A 43 9.67 -5.37 -1.72
CA ASN A 43 10.37 -5.39 -2.98
C ASN A 43 9.39 -5.53 -4.15
N THR A 44 9.34 -4.52 -5.03
CA THR A 44 8.51 -4.51 -6.25
C THR A 44 9.36 -4.24 -7.48
N GLY A 45 9.36 -5.13 -8.48
CA GLY A 45 10.11 -4.95 -9.73
C GLY A 45 10.58 -6.27 -10.35
N ASP A 46 10.98 -6.21 -11.62
CA ASP A 46 11.45 -7.36 -12.40
C ASP A 46 12.99 -7.52 -12.24
N GLY A 47 13.49 -8.76 -12.10
CA GLY A 47 14.93 -9.05 -12.03
C GLY A 47 15.57 -8.90 -10.65
N MET A 48 14.81 -9.10 -9.58
CA MET A 48 15.29 -8.83 -8.23
C MET A 48 16.05 -10.00 -7.59
N HIS A 49 17.26 -9.72 -7.12
CA HIS A 49 18.05 -10.63 -6.30
C HIS A 49 18.17 -10.07 -4.89
N VAL A 50 17.46 -10.67 -3.95
CA VAL A 50 17.43 -10.24 -2.55
C VAL A 50 18.19 -11.27 -1.72
N ASN A 51 19.36 -10.89 -1.20
CA ASN A 51 20.16 -11.74 -0.31
C ASN A 51 20.07 -11.19 1.11
N ASN A 52 19.40 -11.94 1.98
CA ASN A 52 19.26 -11.61 3.39
C ASN A 52 20.04 -12.62 4.23
N GLN A 53 20.93 -12.14 5.09
CA GLN A 53 21.77 -13.01 5.94
C GLN A 53 21.18 -13.21 7.34
N ARG A 54 20.76 -12.12 7.99
CA ARG A 54 20.12 -12.14 9.32
C ARG A 54 19.01 -11.11 9.34
N SER A 55 17.81 -11.51 9.75
CA SER A 55 16.66 -10.61 9.92
C SER A 55 16.11 -10.75 11.33
N VAL A 56 15.86 -9.62 11.99
CA VAL A 56 15.16 -9.56 13.29
C VAL A 56 14.14 -8.44 13.17
N THR A 57 12.85 -8.80 13.15
CA THR A 57 11.75 -7.84 13.13
C THR A 57 11.08 -7.86 14.50
N ASN A 58 11.69 -7.19 15.49
CA ASN A 58 11.14 -7.11 16.84
C ASN A 58 10.13 -5.97 16.90
N THR A 59 8.89 -6.29 17.23
CA THR A 59 7.79 -5.32 17.30
C THR A 59 7.20 -5.40 18.70
N TYR A 60 7.56 -4.44 19.54
CA TYR A 60 7.02 -4.31 20.90
C TYR A 60 5.87 -3.31 20.85
N ASP A 61 4.64 -3.82 20.92
CA ASP A 61 3.43 -3.03 20.96
C ASP A 61 2.93 -2.96 22.41
N THR A 62 2.92 -1.77 23.01
CA THR A 62 2.54 -1.56 24.42
C THR A 62 1.21 -0.83 24.59
N ASP A 63 0.50 -0.51 23.49
CA ASP A 63 -0.83 0.08 23.55
C ASP A 63 -1.94 -0.97 23.32
N ALA A 64 -3.15 -0.68 23.81
CA ALA A 64 -4.31 -1.57 23.73
C ALA A 64 -5.25 -1.22 22.56
N ILE A 65 -5.07 -0.04 21.97
CA ILE A 65 -5.93 0.51 20.94
C ILE A 65 -5.00 1.15 19.90
N ASP A 66 -4.88 0.52 18.75
CA ASP A 66 -4.22 1.12 17.60
C ASP A 66 -5.03 0.79 16.34
N GLN A 67 -4.92 1.68 15.37
CA GLN A 67 -5.66 1.69 14.12
C GLN A 67 -7.13 2.12 14.25
N VAL A 68 -7.42 3.07 15.14
CA VAL A 68 -8.78 3.64 15.28
C VAL A 68 -9.10 4.52 14.09
N ASN A 69 -10.14 4.15 13.36
CA ASN A 69 -10.63 4.94 12.26
C ASN A 69 -12.04 5.47 12.58
N ILE A 70 -12.14 6.69 13.10
CA ILE A 70 -13.40 7.35 13.44
C ILE A 70 -13.61 8.52 12.45
N ALA A 71 -14.80 8.57 11.86
CA ALA A 71 -15.24 9.59 10.89
C ALA A 71 -14.53 9.55 9.51
N ASN A 72 -14.40 8.37 8.91
CA ASN A 72 -14.22 8.30 7.45
C ASN A 72 -15.51 8.77 6.77
N ALA A 73 -15.39 9.75 5.87
CA ALA A 73 -16.43 10.17 4.95
C ALA A 73 -16.25 9.47 3.59
#